data_AF-A0A7S1RRL5-F1
#
_entry.id   AF-A0A7S1RRL5-F1
#
_cell.length_a   1.000
_cell.length_b   1.000
_cell.length_c   1.000
_cell.angle_alpha   90.00
_cell.angle_beta   90.00
_cell.angle_gamma   90.00
#
_symmetry.space_group_name_H-M   'P 1'
#
loop_
_entity.id
_entity.type
_entity.pdbx_description
1 polymer ?
#
loop_
_entity_poly.entity_id
_entity_poly.type
_entity_poly.pdbx_seq_one_letter_code
_entity_poly.pdbx_strand_id
1 'polypeptide(L)'
;PALSVAWLPDEPDEGCRLAIGMQTDGSVPSEVIVVELDCNVEGRLDVGDPWRSWKLDGLGTAEGFGCSVASGCGPLRPLARMKHPTEVNCVAPCPQRPQLLATKAATGAVLLFDYKAKRPTNEVHPDAQLVAPGPAVDGFALCWSPLRRHLLASGGNDGRLCVWDVETALKAGT
;
A
#
# COMPACT_ATOMS: atom_id res chain seq x y z
N PRO A 1 -0.97 -5.01 12.45
CA PRO A 1 -0.54 -3.59 12.54
C PRO A 1 -0.20 -3.02 11.15
N ALA A 2 -0.34 -1.72 10.91
CA ALA A 2 0.16 -1.08 9.70
C ALA A 2 1.66 -0.80 9.83
N LEU A 3 2.49 -1.40 8.96
CA LEU A 3 3.94 -1.19 8.91
C LEU A 3 4.33 -0.07 7.95
N SER A 4 3.54 0.11 6.90
CA SER A 4 3.80 1.12 5.88
C SER A 4 2.51 1.75 5.40
N VAL A 5 2.57 3.04 5.04
CA VAL A 5 1.45 3.81 4.50
C VAL A 5 1.93 4.73 3.39
N ALA A 6 1.11 4.94 2.37
CA ALA A 6 1.40 5.89 1.31
C ALA A 6 0.11 6.46 0.72
N TRP A 7 0.13 7.75 0.38
CA TRP A 7 -0.90 8.39 -0.44
C TRP A 7 -0.82 7.88 -1.87
N LEU A 8 -1.97 7.54 -2.46
CA LEU A 8 -2.06 7.26 -3.88
C LEU A 8 -2.04 8.57 -4.66
N PRO A 9 -1.52 8.58 -5.90
CA PRO A 9 -1.62 9.75 -6.77
C PRO A 9 -3.08 10.08 -7.05
N ASP A 10 -3.36 11.36 -7.25
CA ASP A 10 -4.70 11.84 -7.57
C ASP A 10 -5.21 11.21 -8.87
N GLU A 11 -6.47 10.79 -8.87
CA GLU A 11 -7.21 10.52 -10.10
C GLU A 11 -8.42 11.46 -10.16
N PRO A 12 -8.76 11.96 -11.36
CA PRO A 12 -10.01 12.67 -11.54
C PRO A 12 -11.18 11.84 -11.02
N ASP A 13 -12.12 12.49 -10.33
CA ASP A 13 -13.36 11.90 -9.83
C ASP A 13 -13.21 10.85 -8.71
N GLU A 14 -12.01 10.63 -8.15
CA GLU A 14 -11.79 9.80 -6.97
C GLU A 14 -11.42 10.61 -5.73
N GLY A 15 -11.81 10.12 -4.55
CA GLY A 15 -11.40 10.73 -3.28
C GLY A 15 -9.91 10.52 -2.98
N CYS A 16 -9.44 11.17 -1.92
CA CYS A 16 -8.10 10.94 -1.39
C CYS A 16 -7.97 9.49 -0.93
N ARG A 17 -6.96 8.77 -1.45
CA ARG A 17 -6.77 7.34 -1.19
C ARG A 17 -5.42 7.08 -0.52
N LEU A 18 -5.42 6.07 0.34
CA LEU A 18 -4.22 5.56 1.03
C LEU A 18 -4.04 4.08 0.72
N ALA A 19 -2.79 3.67 0.52
CA ALA A 19 -2.37 2.28 0.57
C ALA A 19 -1.72 2.01 1.93
N ILE A 20 -2.09 0.89 2.54
CA ILE A 20 -1.62 0.47 3.85
C ILE A 20 -1.02 -0.92 3.72
N GLY A 21 0.25 -1.06 4.09
CA GLY A 21 0.92 -2.35 4.22
C GLY A 21 0.77 -2.89 5.64
N MET A 22 0.18 -4.08 5.78
CA MET A 22 -0.09 -4.71 7.06
C MET A 22 0.95 -5.78 7.42
N GLN A 23 1.10 -6.00 8.72
CA GLN A 23 1.73 -7.17 9.31
C GLN A 23 0.72 -7.91 10.19
N THR A 24 0.82 -9.23 10.15
CA THR A 24 0.13 -10.19 11.01
C THR A 24 1.16 -10.97 11.83
N ASP A 25 0.71 -11.74 12.82
CA ASP A 25 1.55 -12.66 13.59
C ASP A 25 1.87 -13.98 12.86
N GLY A 26 1.52 -14.06 11.57
CA GLY A 26 1.65 -15.26 10.75
C GLY A 26 0.46 -16.23 10.84
N SER A 27 -0.51 -16.02 11.73
CA SER A 27 -1.72 -16.87 11.81
C SER A 27 -2.64 -16.73 10.60
N VAL A 28 -2.61 -15.56 9.96
CA VAL A 28 -3.27 -15.25 8.69
C VAL A 28 -2.30 -14.50 7.78
N PRO A 29 -2.46 -14.57 6.44
CA PRO A 29 -1.60 -13.83 5.53
C PRO A 29 -1.66 -12.33 5.80
N SER A 30 -0.54 -11.64 5.61
CA SER A 30 -0.49 -10.18 5.63
C SER A 30 -1.27 -9.61 4.43
N GLU A 31 -1.56 -8.31 4.47
CA GLU A 31 -2.40 -7.66 3.47
C GLU A 31 -1.86 -6.29 3.05
N VAL A 32 -2.12 -5.94 1.80
CA VAL A 32 -2.08 -4.56 1.32
C VAL A 32 -3.53 -4.11 1.19
N ILE A 33 -3.88 -3.01 1.84
CA ILE A 33 -5.24 -2.49 1.88
C ILE A 33 -5.24 -1.10 1.25
N VAL A 34 -6.09 -0.90 0.24
CA VAL A 34 -6.36 0.43 -0.30
C VAL A 34 -7.66 0.92 0.30
N VAL A 35 -7.63 2.14 0.86
CA VAL A 35 -8.78 2.81 1.47
C VAL A 35 -8.97 4.19 0.85
N GLU A 36 -10.20 4.66 0.81
CA GLU A 36 -10.54 6.06 0.55
C GLU A 36 -10.80 6.78 1.88
N LEU A 37 -10.39 8.04 1.99
CA LEU A 37 -10.78 8.89 3.11
C LEU A 37 -12.26 9.23 3.00
N ASP A 38 -12.99 8.96 4.07
CA ASP A 38 -14.40 9.32 4.23
C ASP A 38 -14.55 10.21 5.48
N CYS A 39 -13.80 11.32 5.48
CA CYS A 39 -13.79 12.30 6.56
C CYS A 39 -13.63 13.72 6.01
N ASN A 40 -14.17 14.69 6.74
CA ASN A 40 -13.93 16.10 6.49
C ASN A 40 -12.69 16.55 7.27
N VAL A 41 -11.70 17.08 6.55
CA VAL A 41 -10.43 17.62 7.06
C VAL A 41 -10.27 19.13 6.83
N GLU A 42 -11.19 19.75 6.10
CA GLU A 42 -11.16 21.18 5.76
C GLU A 42 -12.04 22.03 6.69
N GLY A 43 -12.74 21.38 7.63
CA GLY A 43 -13.56 22.03 8.63
C GLY A 43 -12.76 22.86 9.62
N ARG A 44 -13.42 23.86 10.23
CA ARG A 44 -12.86 24.59 11.36
C ARG A 44 -12.61 23.60 12.50
N LEU A 45 -11.39 23.57 13.02
CA LEU A 45 -11.04 22.76 14.18
C LEU A 45 -11.96 23.13 15.36
N ASP A 46 -12.49 22.11 16.03
CA ASP A 46 -13.22 22.28 17.27
C ASP A 46 -12.35 23.04 18.29
N VAL A 47 -12.95 23.96 19.05
CA VAL A 47 -12.25 24.76 20.07
C VAL A 47 -11.80 23.91 21.29
N GLY A 48 -12.03 22.58 21.23
CA GLY A 48 -11.65 21.60 22.25
C GLY A 48 -10.59 20.62 21.75
N ASP A 49 -10.69 19.35 22.13
CA ASP A 49 -9.76 18.30 21.68
C ASP A 49 -9.99 17.98 20.19
N PRO A 50 -8.99 18.24 19.32
CA PRO A 50 -9.07 17.96 17.88
C PRO A 50 -8.83 16.48 17.55
N TRP A 51 -8.43 15.65 18.52
CA TRP A 51 -8.26 14.23 18.31
C TRP A 51 -9.59 13.48 18.35
N ARG A 52 -9.70 12.49 17.47
CA ARG A 52 -10.82 11.57 17.38
C ARG A 52 -10.27 10.17 17.14
N SER A 53 -10.95 9.17 17.68
CA SER A 53 -10.55 7.76 17.61
C SER A 53 -11.72 6.91 17.11
N TRP A 54 -11.44 6.00 16.17
CA TRP A 54 -12.43 5.11 15.57
C TRP A 54 -11.93 3.67 15.58
N LYS A 55 -12.83 2.74 15.93
CA LYS A 55 -12.60 1.30 15.74
C LYS A 55 -13.06 0.91 14.35
N LEU A 56 -12.15 0.33 13.58
CA LEU A 56 -12.35 -0.05 12.18
C LEU A 56 -12.23 -1.55 12.03
N ASP A 57 -13.23 -2.14 11.38
CA ASP A 57 -13.26 -3.58 11.16
C ASP A 57 -12.12 -4.03 10.24
N GLY A 58 -11.35 -5.03 10.68
CA GLY A 58 -10.17 -5.55 9.98
C GLY A 58 -9.01 -4.55 9.78
N LEU A 59 -9.04 -3.38 10.43
CA LEU A 59 -7.95 -2.37 10.41
C LEU A 59 -7.48 -1.96 11.81
N GLY A 60 -8.27 -2.24 12.85
CA GLY A 60 -7.94 -1.90 14.24
C GLY A 60 -8.41 -0.50 14.60
N THR A 61 -7.62 0.25 15.37
CA THR A 61 -7.95 1.62 15.76
C THR A 61 -7.30 2.62 14.83
N ALA A 62 -8.07 3.58 14.32
CA ALA A 62 -7.56 4.76 13.64
C ALA A 62 -7.74 5.99 14.54
N GLU A 63 -6.76 6.89 14.50
CA GLU A 63 -6.81 8.18 15.18
C GLU A 63 -6.54 9.28 14.19
N GLY A 64 -7.26 10.40 14.33
CA GLY A 64 -7.23 11.51 13.39
C GLY A 64 -7.23 12.82 14.15
N PHE A 65 -6.36 13.72 13.72
CA PHE A 65 -6.28 15.08 14.22
C PHE A 65 -7.06 16.01 13.28
N GLY A 66 -8.05 16.72 13.82
CA GLY A 66 -8.82 17.70 13.05
C GLY A 66 -9.72 17.12 11.98
N CYS A 67 -9.94 15.80 11.97
CA CYS A 67 -10.88 15.18 11.05
C CYS A 67 -12.20 14.83 11.74
N SER A 68 -13.28 14.96 10.98
CA SER A 68 -14.64 14.67 11.42
C SER A 68 -15.32 13.74 10.42
N VAL A 69 -16.25 12.93 10.90
CA VAL A 69 -16.98 11.95 10.06
C VAL A 69 -18.48 12.15 10.26
N ALA A 70 -19.28 11.75 9.29
CA ALA A 70 -20.73 11.64 9.48
C ALA A 70 -21.03 10.63 10.62
N SER A 71 -22.11 10.87 11.38
CA SER A 71 -22.47 10.01 12.50
C SER A 71 -22.68 8.56 12.05
N GLY A 72 -22.01 7.61 12.72
CA GLY A 72 -22.08 6.18 12.39
C GLY A 72 -21.12 5.72 11.29
N CYS A 73 -20.35 6.63 10.68
CA CYS A 73 -19.32 6.31 9.69
C CYS A 73 -17.93 6.25 10.34
N GLY A 74 -17.01 5.51 9.72
CA GLY A 74 -15.57 5.56 10.02
C GLY A 74 -14.84 6.46 9.02
N PRO A 75 -13.64 6.99 9.36
CA PRO A 75 -12.90 7.92 8.51
C PRO A 75 -12.28 7.28 7.26
N LEU A 76 -12.35 5.95 7.13
CA LEU A 76 -11.71 5.19 6.07
C LEU A 76 -12.69 4.16 5.50
N ARG A 77 -12.85 4.17 4.18
CA ARG A 77 -13.66 3.23 3.43
C ARG A 77 -12.76 2.27 2.64
N PRO A 78 -12.73 0.97 2.96
CA PRO A 78 -11.94 0.00 2.19
C PRO A 78 -12.39 -0.08 0.72
N LEU A 79 -11.43 -0.01 -0.19
CA LEU A 79 -11.65 -0.17 -1.64
C LEU A 79 -11.14 -1.52 -2.14
N ALA A 80 -9.97 -1.96 -1.69
CA ALA A 80 -9.36 -3.21 -2.09
C ALA A 80 -8.53 -3.82 -0.96
N ARG A 81 -8.47 -5.16 -0.93
CA ARG A 81 -7.59 -5.95 -0.06
C ARG A 81 -6.86 -6.97 -0.91
N MET A 82 -5.54 -7.01 -0.81
CA MET A 82 -4.69 -7.93 -1.55
C MET A 82 -3.86 -8.73 -0.55
N LYS A 83 -3.94 -10.07 -0.62
CA LYS A 83 -3.12 -10.94 0.22
C LYS A 83 -1.64 -10.78 -0.13
N HIS A 84 -0.81 -10.79 0.89
CA HIS A 84 0.62 -10.60 0.80
C HIS A 84 1.34 -11.75 1.53
N PRO A 85 2.45 -12.29 0.98
CA PRO A 85 3.03 -13.55 1.46
C PRO A 85 3.68 -13.43 2.84
N THR A 86 4.19 -12.25 3.18
CA THR A 86 4.81 -11.91 4.47
C THR A 86 4.46 -10.48 4.83
N GLU A 87 5.11 -9.89 5.83
CA GLU A 87 4.97 -8.47 6.16
C GLU A 87 5.18 -7.55 4.96
N VAL A 88 4.39 -6.48 4.90
CA VAL A 88 4.53 -5.41 3.91
C VAL A 88 5.41 -4.30 4.49
N ASN A 89 6.73 -4.47 4.37
CA ASN A 89 7.72 -3.52 4.88
C ASN A 89 7.61 -2.13 4.25
N CYS A 90 7.24 -2.09 2.97
CA CYS A 90 7.03 -0.85 2.25
C CYS A 90 5.92 -1.03 1.22
N VAL A 91 5.09 0.01 1.07
CA VAL A 91 4.13 0.16 -0.02
C VAL A 91 4.45 1.46 -0.76
N ALA A 92 4.58 1.39 -2.08
CA ALA A 92 4.98 2.49 -2.93
C ALA A 92 4.04 2.58 -4.14
N PRO A 93 3.10 3.53 -4.17
CA PRO A 93 2.26 3.80 -5.34
C PRO A 93 3.08 4.35 -6.50
N CYS A 94 2.75 3.93 -7.73
CA CYS A 94 3.40 4.43 -8.94
C CYS A 94 2.88 5.84 -9.26
N PRO A 95 3.74 6.89 -9.28
CA PRO A 95 3.27 8.27 -9.40
C PRO A 95 2.59 8.59 -10.73
N GLN A 96 2.87 7.83 -11.79
CA GLN A 96 2.31 8.05 -13.13
C GLN A 96 1.30 6.97 -13.55
N ARG A 97 1.01 5.98 -12.70
CA ARG A 97 -0.04 4.95 -12.92
C ARG A 97 -0.76 4.71 -11.59
N PRO A 98 -1.80 5.50 -11.26
CA PRO A 98 -2.37 5.57 -9.91
C PRO A 98 -2.92 4.26 -9.36
N GLN A 99 -3.36 3.34 -10.24
CA GLN A 99 -3.82 2.00 -9.85
C GLN A 99 -2.70 1.01 -9.49
N LEU A 100 -1.45 1.29 -9.85
CA LEU A 100 -0.31 0.38 -9.69
C LEU A 100 0.45 0.68 -8.39
N LEU A 101 0.67 -0.35 -7.60
CA LEU A 101 1.44 -0.34 -6.36
C LEU A 101 2.63 -1.29 -6.50
N ALA A 102 3.78 -0.89 -5.98
CA ALA A 102 4.86 -1.82 -5.65
C ALA A 102 4.89 -2.04 -4.14
N THR A 103 5.18 -3.25 -3.70
CA THR A 103 5.38 -3.57 -2.28
C THR A 103 6.69 -4.32 -2.07
N LYS A 104 7.27 -4.15 -0.88
CA LYS A 104 8.46 -4.88 -0.45
C LYS A 104 8.07 -5.86 0.65
N ALA A 105 8.28 -7.14 0.37
CA ALA A 105 8.09 -8.21 1.34
C ALA A 105 9.32 -8.37 2.25
N ALA A 106 9.09 -8.87 3.47
CA ALA A 106 10.16 -9.25 4.39
C ALA A 106 11.10 -10.33 3.84
N THR A 107 10.67 -11.09 2.84
CA THR A 107 11.56 -12.01 2.10
C THR A 107 12.56 -11.30 1.19
N GLY A 108 12.38 -10.01 0.94
CA GLY A 108 13.13 -9.25 -0.06
C GLY A 108 12.48 -9.21 -1.44
N ALA A 109 11.44 -10.00 -1.71
CA ALA A 109 10.70 -9.92 -2.97
C ALA A 109 10.01 -8.56 -3.12
N VAL A 110 9.97 -8.05 -4.36
CA VAL A 110 9.14 -6.89 -4.70
C VAL A 110 7.94 -7.38 -5.50
N LEU A 111 6.74 -7.03 -5.07
CA LEU A 111 5.49 -7.45 -5.71
C LEU A 111 4.82 -6.24 -6.35
N LEU A 112 4.22 -6.44 -7.51
CA LEU A 112 3.43 -5.43 -8.21
C LEU A 112 1.95 -5.78 -8.11
N PHE A 113 1.13 -4.78 -7.79
CA PHE A 113 -0.32 -4.92 -7.67
C PHE A 113 -1.05 -3.79 -8.38
N ASP A 114 -1.92 -4.11 -9.33
CA ASP A 114 -2.96 -3.24 -9.85
C ASP A 114 -4.21 -3.35 -8.98
N TYR A 115 -4.39 -2.50 -7.98
CA TYR A 115 -5.42 -2.72 -6.95
C TYR A 115 -6.86 -2.67 -7.50
N LYS A 116 -7.06 -2.14 -8.71
CA LYS A 116 -8.36 -2.11 -9.41
C LYS A 116 -8.63 -3.41 -10.20
N ALA A 117 -7.62 -4.25 -10.44
CA ALA A 117 -7.79 -5.51 -11.14
C ALA A 117 -8.54 -6.54 -10.29
N LYS A 118 -9.43 -7.30 -10.94
CA LYS A 118 -10.14 -8.43 -10.30
C LYS A 118 -9.16 -9.57 -10.05
N ARG A 119 -9.07 -10.02 -8.80
CA ARG A 119 -8.18 -11.12 -8.39
C ARG A 119 -8.86 -12.03 -7.36
N PRO A 120 -8.42 -13.30 -7.22
CA PRO A 120 -8.90 -14.17 -6.16
C PRO A 120 -8.67 -13.53 -4.79
N THR A 121 -9.69 -13.55 -3.92
CA THR A 121 -9.64 -12.85 -2.61
C THR A 121 -8.82 -13.60 -1.56
N ASN A 122 -8.59 -14.91 -1.77
CA ASN A 122 -8.04 -15.80 -0.75
C ASN A 122 -6.61 -16.25 -1.05
N GLU A 123 -5.98 -15.72 -2.09
CA GLU A 123 -4.66 -16.13 -2.53
C GLU A 123 -3.74 -14.92 -2.73
N VAL A 124 -2.45 -15.12 -2.52
CA VAL A 124 -1.42 -14.15 -2.89
C VAL A 124 -1.28 -14.20 -4.40
N HIS A 125 -1.77 -13.18 -5.07
CA HIS A 125 -1.82 -13.13 -6.53
C HIS A 125 -1.36 -11.76 -7.05
N PRO A 126 -0.05 -11.44 -6.99
CA PRO A 126 0.50 -10.21 -7.56
C PRO A 126 0.42 -10.24 -9.08
N ASP A 127 0.41 -9.07 -9.71
CA ASP A 127 0.46 -8.92 -11.17
C ASP A 127 1.86 -9.23 -11.73
N ALA A 128 2.89 -9.02 -10.92
CA ALA A 128 4.24 -9.54 -11.16
C ALA A 128 5.04 -9.63 -9.86
N GLN A 129 6.06 -10.48 -9.86
CA GLN A 129 7.04 -10.61 -8.78
C GLN A 129 8.44 -10.36 -9.34
N LEU A 130 9.16 -9.43 -8.71
CA LEU A 130 10.52 -9.05 -9.05
C LEU A 130 11.48 -9.63 -8.00
N VAL A 131 12.45 -10.42 -8.47
CA VAL A 131 13.44 -11.08 -7.61
C VAL A 131 14.82 -10.90 -8.21
N ALA A 132 15.78 -10.47 -7.38
CA ALA A 132 17.16 -10.32 -7.80
C ALA A 132 17.84 -11.69 -7.87
N PRO A 133 18.87 -11.89 -8.70
CA PRO A 133 19.62 -13.14 -8.71
C PRO A 133 20.24 -13.45 -7.33
N GLY A 134 20.05 -14.69 -6.86
CA GLY A 134 20.55 -15.16 -5.56
C GLY A 134 19.51 -15.07 -4.44
N PRO A 135 19.92 -15.31 -3.18
CA PRO A 135 19.00 -15.29 -2.04
C PRO A 135 18.40 -13.90 -1.85
N ALA A 136 17.08 -13.84 -1.78
CA ALA A 136 16.39 -12.61 -1.43
C ALA A 136 16.59 -12.33 0.07
N VAL A 137 16.81 -11.07 0.40
CA VAL A 137 17.05 -10.61 1.76
C VAL A 137 16.10 -9.46 2.06
N ASP A 138 15.63 -9.43 3.31
CA ASP A 138 14.79 -8.40 3.88
C ASP A 138 15.28 -6.97 3.59
N GLY A 139 14.38 -6.01 3.65
CA GLY A 139 14.68 -4.59 3.50
C GLY A 139 13.42 -3.74 3.35
N PHE A 140 13.62 -2.43 3.44
CA PHE A 140 12.53 -1.43 3.41
C PHE A 140 12.62 -0.48 2.22
N ALA A 141 13.76 -0.43 1.53
CA ALA A 141 14.01 0.53 0.47
C ALA A 141 13.26 0.15 -0.82
N LEU A 142 12.30 0.99 -1.21
CA LEU A 142 11.52 0.86 -2.43
C LEU A 142 11.08 2.25 -2.91
N CYS A 143 11.38 2.60 -4.16
CA CYS A 143 11.04 3.92 -4.70
C CYS A 143 10.84 3.88 -6.21
N TRP A 144 9.74 4.46 -6.68
CA TRP A 144 9.49 4.67 -8.11
C TRP A 144 10.31 5.83 -8.66
N SER A 145 10.71 5.75 -9.93
CA SER A 145 11.28 6.91 -10.60
C SER A 145 10.20 7.98 -10.81
N PRO A 146 10.42 9.24 -10.38
CA PRO A 146 9.49 10.32 -10.68
C PRO A 146 9.53 10.73 -12.16
N LEU A 147 10.60 10.34 -12.89
CA LEU A 147 10.81 10.72 -14.28
C LEU A 147 10.34 9.65 -15.28
N ARG A 148 10.42 8.37 -14.92
CA ARG A 148 10.11 7.25 -15.83
C ARG A 148 9.20 6.23 -15.16
N ARG A 149 7.93 6.19 -15.59
CA ARG A 149 6.87 5.34 -15.01
C ARG A 149 7.21 3.85 -14.91
N HIS A 150 8.09 3.35 -15.77
CA HIS A 150 8.44 1.94 -15.86
C HIS A 150 9.65 1.58 -14.97
N LEU A 151 10.27 2.56 -14.31
CA LEU A 151 11.45 2.31 -13.48
C LEU A 151 11.12 2.34 -11.99
N LEU A 152 11.55 1.29 -11.32
CA LEU A 152 11.48 1.12 -9.87
C LEU A 152 12.87 0.80 -9.34
N ALA A 153 13.22 1.30 -8.17
CA ALA A 153 14.44 0.94 -7.47
C ALA A 153 14.12 0.30 -6.13
N SER A 154 14.95 -0.65 -5.70
CA SER A 154 14.85 -1.26 -4.37
C SER A 154 16.23 -1.52 -3.76
N GLY A 155 16.31 -1.51 -2.44
CA GLY A 155 17.49 -1.95 -1.68
C GLY A 155 17.17 -3.09 -0.73
N GLY A 156 18.21 -3.85 -0.34
CA GLY A 156 18.14 -4.92 0.67
C GLY A 156 19.15 -4.73 1.80
N ASN A 157 18.94 -5.44 2.91
CA ASN A 157 19.86 -5.47 4.05
C ASN A 157 21.19 -6.19 3.71
N ASP A 158 21.24 -6.87 2.56
CA ASP A 158 22.46 -7.42 1.95
C ASP A 158 23.34 -6.35 1.27
N GLY A 159 22.91 -5.09 1.28
CA GLY A 159 23.61 -3.97 0.64
C GLY A 159 23.42 -3.89 -0.88
N ARG A 160 22.58 -4.75 -1.47
CA ARG A 160 22.32 -4.72 -2.91
C ARG A 160 21.29 -3.65 -3.27
N LEU A 161 21.54 -2.97 -4.38
CA LEU A 161 20.62 -2.04 -5.03
C LEU A 161 20.19 -2.65 -6.36
N CYS A 162 18.89 -2.66 -6.61
CA CYS A 162 18.30 -3.17 -7.83
C CYS A 162 17.50 -2.05 -8.52
N VAL A 163 17.55 -2.03 -9.85
CA VAL A 163 16.69 -1.21 -10.70
C VAL A 163 15.91 -2.13 -11.61
N TRP A 164 14.61 -1.92 -11.68
CA TRP A 164 13.66 -2.78 -12.35
C TRP A 164 12.97 -2.04 -13.48
N ASP A 165 12.83 -2.69 -14.63
CA ASP A 165 11.85 -2.31 -15.64
C ASP A 165 10.55 -3.08 -15.39
N VAL A 166 9.58 -2.39 -14.80
CA VAL A 166 8.33 -3.03 -14.36
C VAL A 166 7.41 -3.39 -15.52
N GLU A 167 7.47 -2.66 -16.64
CA GLU A 167 6.60 -2.94 -17.80
C GLU A 167 7.01 -4.24 -18.47
N THR A 168 8.32 -4.51 -18.52
CA THR A 168 8.85 -5.79 -19.00
C THR A 168 8.42 -6.94 -18.09
N ALA A 169 8.48 -6.74 -16.76
CA ALA A 169 8.05 -7.76 -15.81
C ALA A 169 6.54 -8.06 -15.87
N LEU A 170 5.70 -7.03 -15.99
CA LEU A 170 4.24 -7.20 -16.11
C LEU A 170 3.84 -7.97 -17.37
N LYS A 171 4.60 -7.82 -18.47
CA LYS A 171 4.39 -8.58 -19.71
C LYS A 171 4.91 -10.02 -19.65
N ALA A 172 5.90 -10.29 -18.80
CA ALA A 172 6.45 -11.64 -18.64
C ALA A 172 5.58 -12.52 -17.72
N GLY A 173 4.74 -11.91 -16.89
CA GLY A 173 3.80 -12.59 -15.99
C GLY A 173 2.42 -12.91 -16.61
N THR A 174 2.16 -12.48 -17.84
CA THR A 174 0.98 -12.85 -18.65
C THR A 174 1.30 -14.00 -19.58
#